data_AF-A0AAD7KK92-F1
#
_entry.id   AF-A0AAD7KK92-F1
#
_cell.length_a   1.000
_cell.length_b   1.000
_cell.length_c   1.000
_cell.angle_alpha   90.00
_cell.angle_beta   90.00
_cell.angle_gamma   90.00
#
_symmetry.space_group_name_H-M   'P 1'
#
loop_
_entity.id
_entity.type
_entity.pdbx_description
1 polymer ?
#
loop_
_entity_poly.entity_id
_entity_poly.type
_entity_poly.pdbx_seq_one_letter_code
_entity_poly.pdbx_strand_id
1 'polypeptide(L)'
;FERYVDYALDVPMYFVYRKKKYIDCTGMTFRDFMAGELPCIPGELPTLNDWENHLTTIFPEVRLKRYLEMRGADGGPWRRLCALPAFWVPVSGLKTPFRDGLLRHVAEDVLKLAKDGLERRGFKESGFLNEVAEVVKTGVTPAEKLLELYHGKWEQSVDPVFEELLY
;
A
#
# COMPACT_ATOMS: atom_id res chain seq x y z
N PHE A 1 7.48 19.26 -1.62
CA PHE A 1 8.66 18.38 -1.53
C PHE A 1 9.43 18.61 -0.24
N GLU A 2 9.82 19.85 0.09
CA GLU A 2 10.56 20.22 1.31
C GLU A 2 10.01 19.57 2.60
N ARG A 3 8.73 19.78 2.92
CA ARG A 3 8.11 19.15 4.10
C ARG A 3 8.20 17.61 4.16
N TYR A 4 8.20 16.94 3.01
CA TYR A 4 8.36 15.48 2.97
C TYR A 4 9.83 15.07 3.18
N VAL A 5 10.76 15.89 2.69
CA VAL A 5 12.19 15.72 2.96
C VAL A 5 12.46 15.89 4.45
N ASP A 6 11.93 16.95 5.08
CA ASP A 6 12.09 17.14 6.53
C ASP A 6 11.56 15.96 7.34
N TYR A 7 10.34 15.51 7.02
CA TYR A 7 9.79 14.30 7.61
C TYR A 7 10.72 13.10 7.44
N ALA A 8 11.18 12.82 6.21
CA ALA A 8 12.02 11.68 5.91
C ALA A 8 13.41 11.76 6.59
N LEU A 9 13.97 12.96 6.76
CA LEU A 9 15.23 13.17 7.47
C LEU A 9 15.16 12.71 8.93
N ASP A 10 13.99 12.85 9.55
CA ASP A 10 13.76 12.58 10.97
C ASP A 10 13.20 11.17 11.24
N VAL A 11 12.85 10.40 10.19
CA VAL A 11 12.49 8.98 10.34
C VAL A 11 13.73 8.18 10.74
N PRO A 12 13.66 7.31 11.77
CA PRO A 12 14.77 6.45 12.14
C PRO A 12 15.25 5.57 10.98
N MET A 13 16.56 5.50 10.79
CA MET A 13 17.19 4.65 9.79
C MET A 13 17.14 3.18 10.20
N TYR A 14 17.17 2.28 9.21
CA TYR A 14 17.39 0.85 9.45
C TYR A 14 18.85 0.47 9.26
N PHE A 15 19.43 0.89 8.14
CA PHE A 15 20.78 0.49 7.79
C PHE A 15 21.48 1.51 6.88
N VAL A 16 22.80 1.38 6.81
CA VAL A 16 23.60 1.88 5.70
C VAL A 16 24.27 0.70 5.00
N TYR A 17 24.28 0.72 3.65
CA TYR A 17 24.90 -0.34 2.87
C TYR A 17 26.31 0.06 2.44
N ARG A 18 27.32 -0.65 2.95
CA ARG A 18 28.73 -0.40 2.64
C ARG A 18 29.45 -1.72 2.41
N LYS A 19 30.33 -1.76 1.39
CA LYS A 19 31.21 -2.92 1.12
C LYS A 19 30.46 -4.26 1.15
N LYS A 20 29.25 -4.29 0.56
CA LYS A 20 28.35 -5.46 0.50
C LYS A 20 27.81 -5.95 1.86
N LYS A 21 27.79 -5.08 2.87
CA LYS A 21 27.25 -5.37 4.20
C LYS A 21 26.22 -4.32 4.59
N TYR A 22 25.20 -4.78 5.32
CA TYR A 22 24.24 -3.93 6.01
C TYR A 22 24.84 -3.56 7.37
N ILE A 23 25.00 -2.27 7.62
CA ILE A 23 25.43 -1.73 8.90
C ILE A 23 24.17 -1.26 9.61
N ASP A 24 23.91 -1.77 10.81
CA ASP A 24 22.78 -1.36 11.65
C ASP A 24 22.95 0.10 12.08
N CYS A 25 21.96 0.93 11.77
CA CYS A 25 21.89 2.32 12.22
C CYS A 25 20.52 2.63 12.82
N THR A 26 19.89 1.62 13.44
CA THR A 26 18.64 1.77 14.18
C THR A 26 18.79 2.76 15.34
N GLY A 27 17.75 3.56 15.56
CA GLY A 27 17.77 4.63 16.56
C GLY A 27 18.50 5.90 16.14
N MET A 28 19.09 5.94 14.93
CA MET A 28 19.77 7.11 14.35
C MET A 28 18.93 7.71 13.22
N THR A 29 19.16 8.97 12.87
CA THR A 29 18.40 9.66 11.81
C THR A 29 19.26 9.95 10.57
N PHE A 30 18.60 10.13 9.42
CA PHE A 30 19.31 10.54 8.21
C PHE A 30 19.82 11.98 8.33
N ARG A 31 19.20 12.81 9.19
CA ARG A 31 19.70 14.13 9.55
C ARG A 31 21.08 14.07 10.19
N ASP A 32 21.27 13.16 11.14
CA ASP A 32 22.59 12.93 11.77
C ASP A 32 23.61 12.43 10.74
N PHE A 33 23.16 11.62 9.78
CA PHE A 33 24.02 11.18 8.67
C PHE A 33 24.47 12.34 7.79
N MET A 34 23.56 13.25 7.43
CA MET A 34 23.90 14.46 6.66
C MET A 34 24.92 15.35 7.39
N ALA A 35 24.96 15.31 8.74
CA ALA A 35 25.95 15.99 9.56
C ALA A 35 27.26 15.20 9.73
N GLY A 36 27.33 13.95 9.29
CA GLY A 36 28.48 13.06 9.49
C GLY A 36 28.60 12.51 10.91
N GLU A 37 27.50 12.56 11.68
CA GLU A 37 27.47 12.28 13.12
C GLU A 37 27.00 10.85 13.44
N LEU A 38 26.82 9.97 12.45
CA LEU A 38 26.40 8.59 12.68
C LEU A 38 27.46 7.79 13.47
N PRO A 39 27.15 7.29 14.68
CA PRO A 39 28.08 6.45 15.44
C PRO A 39 28.42 5.12 14.75
N CYS A 40 27.49 4.58 13.94
CA CYS A 40 27.69 3.33 13.20
C CYS A 40 28.76 3.45 12.09
N ILE A 41 28.98 4.65 11.57
CA ILE A 41 29.95 4.98 10.50
C ILE A 41 30.53 6.40 10.69
N PRO A 42 31.40 6.61 11.69
CA PRO A 42 31.82 7.95 12.11
C PRO A 42 32.48 8.75 10.98
N GLY A 43 31.99 9.98 10.75
CA GLY A 43 32.55 10.93 9.79
C GLY A 43 32.22 10.64 8.32
N GLU A 44 31.47 9.57 8.01
CA GLU A 44 30.96 9.35 6.66
C GLU A 44 29.76 10.24 6.35
N LEU A 45 29.70 10.75 5.12
CA LEU A 45 28.54 11.50 4.61
C LEU A 45 27.68 10.61 3.69
N PRO A 46 26.37 10.87 3.61
CA PRO A 46 25.46 10.08 2.79
C PRO A 46 25.67 10.32 1.30
N THR A 47 25.38 9.29 0.52
CA THR A 47 25.27 9.33 -0.93
C THR A 47 23.79 9.39 -1.36
N LEU A 48 23.53 9.68 -2.64
CA LEU A 48 22.18 9.56 -3.20
C LEU A 48 21.61 8.14 -3.08
N ASN A 49 22.45 7.11 -3.15
CA ASN A 49 22.03 5.73 -2.95
C ASN A 49 21.57 5.48 -1.51
N ASP A 50 22.23 6.11 -0.52
CA ASP A 50 21.81 6.00 0.88
C ASP A 50 20.46 6.66 1.10
N TRP A 51 20.23 7.81 0.45
CA TRP A 51 18.93 8.49 0.47
C TRP A 51 17.83 7.62 -0.17
N GLU A 52 18.11 7.00 -1.32
CA GLU A 52 17.15 6.11 -1.98
C GLU A 52 16.84 4.85 -1.15
N ASN A 53 17.85 4.31 -0.46
CA ASN A 53 17.69 3.19 0.46
C ASN A 53 16.82 3.60 1.66
N HIS A 54 17.12 4.74 2.29
CA HIS A 54 16.37 5.27 3.43
C HIS A 54 14.90 5.54 3.07
N LEU A 55 14.63 6.18 1.93
CA LEU A 55 13.24 6.37 1.48
C LEU A 55 12.49 5.05 1.27
N THR A 56 13.19 3.94 1.02
CA THR A 56 12.58 2.62 0.84
C THR A 56 12.22 1.94 2.17
N THR A 57 12.70 2.45 3.30
CA THR A 57 12.36 1.95 4.65
C THR A 57 11.24 2.73 5.33
N ILE A 58 10.72 3.78 4.70
CA ILE A 58 9.55 4.52 5.18
C ILE A 58 8.29 3.84 4.65
N PHE A 59 7.29 3.57 5.50
CA PHE A 59 6.10 2.81 5.12
C PHE A 59 4.78 3.53 5.47
N PRO A 60 4.51 4.73 4.90
CA PRO A 60 3.19 5.36 5.00
C PRO A 60 2.19 4.70 4.02
N GLU A 61 0.90 5.02 4.13
CA GLU A 61 -0.16 4.56 3.22
C GLU A 61 0.11 4.94 1.75
N VAL A 62 0.68 6.14 1.53
CA VAL A 62 1.16 6.61 0.22
C VAL A 62 2.58 7.10 0.39
N ARG A 63 3.52 6.50 -0.34
CA ARG A 63 4.95 6.81 -0.24
C ARG A 63 5.41 7.63 -1.43
N LEU A 64 6.11 8.72 -1.14
CA LEU A 64 6.73 9.56 -2.16
C LEU A 64 8.20 9.18 -2.33
N LYS A 65 8.58 8.85 -3.56
CA LYS A 65 9.96 8.80 -4.06
C LYS A 65 10.05 9.73 -5.28
N ARG A 66 10.71 9.29 -6.36
CA ARG A 66 10.58 9.92 -7.69
C ARG A 66 9.21 9.67 -8.33
N TYR A 67 8.42 8.78 -7.75
CA TYR A 67 7.05 8.45 -8.09
C TYR A 67 6.26 8.27 -6.79
N LEU A 68 4.93 8.22 -6.90
CA LEU A 68 4.06 7.87 -5.79
C LEU A 68 3.80 6.37 -5.78
N GLU A 69 4.01 5.74 -4.64
CA GLU A 69 3.63 4.36 -4.38
C GLU A 69 2.39 4.36 -3.48
N MET A 70 1.41 3.58 -3.86
CA MET A 70 0.17 3.45 -3.12
C MET A 70 0.14 2.06 -2.48
N ARG A 71 -0.02 1.99 -1.15
CA ARG A 71 0.41 0.83 -0.34
C ARG A 71 -0.70 0.21 0.51
N GLY A 72 -1.91 0.76 0.45
CA GLY A 72 -3.05 0.36 1.29
C GLY A 72 -3.91 -0.79 0.74
N ALA A 73 -3.37 -1.64 -0.13
CA ALA A 73 -4.13 -2.73 -0.75
C ALA A 73 -3.55 -4.10 -0.40
N ASP A 74 -4.43 -5.00 0.02
CA ASP A 74 -4.09 -6.40 0.28
C ASP A 74 -3.74 -7.15 -1.02
N GLY A 75 -2.90 -8.17 -0.90
CA GLY A 75 -2.70 -9.15 -1.96
C GLY A 75 -3.99 -9.92 -2.26
N GLY A 76 -4.13 -10.41 -3.48
CA GLY A 76 -5.32 -11.17 -3.87
C GLY A 76 -5.16 -11.88 -5.21
N PRO A 77 -6.13 -12.71 -5.60
CA PRO A 77 -6.06 -13.51 -6.83
C PRO A 77 -5.90 -12.64 -8.08
N TRP A 78 -5.43 -13.24 -9.17
CA TRP A 78 -4.94 -12.53 -10.38
C TRP A 78 -5.84 -11.39 -10.87
N ARG A 79 -7.17 -11.58 -10.87
CA ARG A 79 -8.14 -10.55 -11.34
C ARG A 79 -8.06 -9.27 -10.53
N ARG A 80 -7.76 -9.39 -9.23
CA ARG A 80 -7.62 -8.25 -8.32
C ARG A 80 -6.26 -7.59 -8.39
N LEU A 81 -5.20 -8.33 -8.72
CA LEU A 81 -3.89 -7.72 -9.01
C LEU A 81 -4.01 -6.74 -10.18
N CYS A 82 -4.78 -7.09 -11.22
CA CYS A 82 -5.06 -6.19 -12.34
C CYS A 82 -5.97 -5.00 -11.97
N ALA A 83 -6.79 -5.13 -10.92
CA ALA A 83 -7.69 -4.09 -10.46
C ALA A 83 -7.05 -3.13 -9.42
N LEU A 84 -6.00 -3.56 -8.72
CA LEU A 84 -5.33 -2.81 -7.65
C LEU A 84 -4.81 -1.43 -8.09
N PRO A 85 -4.22 -1.24 -9.28
CA PRO A 85 -3.85 0.10 -9.77
C PRO A 85 -5.02 1.10 -9.81
N ALA A 86 -6.26 0.65 -9.58
CA ALA A 86 -7.46 1.45 -9.68
C ALA A 86 -8.30 1.57 -8.38
N PHE A 87 -7.90 1.03 -7.22
CA PHE A 87 -8.77 1.10 -6.02
C PHE A 87 -8.06 0.96 -4.65
N TRP A 88 -8.60 1.61 -3.59
CA TRP A 88 -8.05 1.66 -2.21
C TRP A 88 -9.14 1.37 -1.13
N VAL A 89 -8.80 0.76 0.02
CA VAL A 89 -9.78 0.30 1.04
C VAL A 89 -9.31 0.56 2.49
N PRO A 90 -10.20 0.94 3.43
CA PRO A 90 -9.92 1.02 4.88
C PRO A 90 -10.54 -0.11 5.74
N VAL A 91 -10.27 -0.07 7.05
CA VAL A 91 -10.42 -1.17 8.03
C VAL A 91 -11.84 -1.73 8.23
N SER A 92 -12.90 -0.91 8.29
CA SER A 92 -14.30 -1.43 8.31
C SER A 92 -14.86 -1.62 6.89
N GLY A 93 -13.97 -1.69 5.91
CA GLY A 93 -14.30 -1.80 4.51
C GLY A 93 -15.24 -0.69 4.07
N LEU A 94 -16.19 -1.06 3.21
CA LEU A 94 -17.18 -0.12 2.68
C LEU A 94 -18.29 0.22 3.69
N LYS A 95 -18.40 -0.52 4.80
CA LYS A 95 -19.40 -0.29 5.85
C LYS A 95 -18.97 0.77 6.88
N THR A 96 -17.77 1.32 6.75
CA THR A 96 -17.26 2.41 7.60
C THR A 96 -18.21 3.62 7.53
N PRO A 97 -18.79 4.09 8.65
CA PRO A 97 -19.53 5.36 8.65
C PRO A 97 -18.61 6.53 8.31
N PHE A 98 -19.03 7.39 7.38
CA PHE A 98 -18.26 8.55 6.94
C PHE A 98 -19.20 9.73 6.64
N ARG A 99 -19.07 10.80 7.42
CA ARG A 99 -19.94 11.99 7.37
C ARG A 99 -21.42 11.60 7.50
N ASP A 100 -22.22 11.87 6.47
CA ASP A 100 -23.65 11.65 6.34
C ASP A 100 -24.03 10.29 5.74
N GLY A 101 -23.06 9.40 5.49
CA GLY A 101 -23.32 8.09 4.92
C GLY A 101 -22.27 7.04 5.27
N LEU A 102 -22.11 6.08 4.38
CA LEU A 102 -21.07 5.05 4.46
C LEU A 102 -19.97 5.36 3.47
N LEU A 103 -18.76 4.89 3.75
CA LEU A 103 -17.66 4.96 2.81
C LEU A 103 -18.00 4.29 1.47
N ARG A 104 -18.90 3.30 1.46
CA ARG A 104 -19.48 2.74 0.25
C ARG A 104 -19.97 3.80 -0.75
N HIS A 105 -20.63 4.85 -0.29
CA HIS A 105 -21.17 5.89 -1.19
C HIS A 105 -20.03 6.66 -1.86
N VAL A 106 -18.96 6.96 -1.11
CA VAL A 106 -17.73 7.55 -1.67
C VAL A 106 -17.07 6.59 -2.65
N ALA A 107 -17.04 5.29 -2.34
CA ALA A 107 -16.49 4.28 -3.22
C ALA A 107 -17.27 4.13 -4.54
N GLU A 108 -18.60 4.29 -4.52
CA GLU A 108 -19.45 4.33 -5.72
C GLU A 108 -19.05 5.49 -6.64
N ASP A 109 -18.86 6.69 -6.08
CA ASP A 109 -18.40 7.87 -6.83
C ASP A 109 -16.97 7.71 -7.37
N VAL A 110 -16.05 7.21 -6.53
CA VAL A 110 -14.64 6.98 -6.94
C VAL A 110 -14.54 5.94 -8.05
N LEU A 111 -15.29 4.84 -7.95
CA LEU A 111 -15.34 3.81 -8.98
C LEU A 111 -15.86 4.37 -10.30
N LYS A 112 -16.89 5.23 -10.25
CA LYS A 112 -17.41 5.90 -11.44
C LYS A 112 -16.33 6.77 -12.09
N LEU A 113 -15.63 7.60 -11.30
CA LEU A 113 -14.53 8.42 -11.81
C LEU A 113 -13.41 7.59 -12.44
N ALA A 114 -13.04 6.46 -11.82
CA ALA A 114 -12.04 5.54 -12.35
C ALA A 114 -12.49 4.93 -13.69
N LYS A 115 -13.73 4.44 -13.78
CA LYS A 115 -14.30 3.92 -15.04
C LYS A 115 -14.30 4.98 -16.14
N ASP A 116 -14.80 6.17 -15.85
CA ASP A 116 -14.83 7.29 -16.81
C ASP A 116 -13.42 7.67 -17.28
N GLY A 117 -12.42 7.62 -16.38
CA GLY A 117 -11.02 7.85 -16.73
C GLY A 117 -10.46 6.82 -17.72
N LEU A 118 -10.72 5.53 -17.49
CA LEU A 118 -10.28 4.46 -18.37
C LEU A 118 -10.99 4.49 -19.72
N GLU A 119 -12.29 4.81 -19.74
CA GLU A 119 -13.04 4.98 -21.00
C GLU A 119 -12.48 6.15 -21.82
N ARG A 120 -12.17 7.29 -21.18
CA ARG A 120 -11.53 8.44 -21.85
C ARG A 120 -10.17 8.13 -22.47
N ARG A 121 -9.44 7.14 -21.94
CA ARG A 121 -8.16 6.70 -22.51
C ARG A 121 -8.34 5.91 -23.82
N GLY A 122 -9.51 5.32 -24.06
CA GLY A 122 -9.83 4.63 -25.32
C GLY A 122 -9.19 3.24 -25.49
N PHE A 123 -8.51 2.70 -24.47
CA PHE A 123 -7.81 1.42 -24.54
C PHE A 123 -8.67 0.20 -24.14
N LYS A 124 -9.97 0.39 -23.87
CA LYS A 124 -10.90 -0.67 -23.43
C LYS A 124 -10.47 -1.37 -22.13
N GLU A 125 -9.87 -0.61 -21.20
CA GLU A 125 -9.31 -1.10 -19.94
C GLU A 125 -10.34 -1.11 -18.78
N SER A 126 -11.55 -0.56 -18.98
CA SER A 126 -12.57 -0.45 -17.93
C SER A 126 -13.02 -1.79 -17.35
N GLY A 127 -12.90 -2.88 -18.12
CA GLY A 127 -13.20 -4.25 -17.68
C GLY A 127 -12.32 -4.74 -16.52
N PHE A 128 -11.14 -4.15 -16.31
CA PHE A 128 -10.30 -4.46 -15.14
C PHE A 128 -10.96 -4.07 -13.82
N LEU A 129 -11.96 -3.18 -13.84
CA LEU A 129 -12.67 -2.73 -12.65
C LEU A 129 -13.88 -3.61 -12.28
N ASN A 130 -14.17 -4.67 -13.02
CA ASN A 130 -15.39 -5.48 -12.80
C ASN A 130 -15.43 -6.13 -11.41
N GLU A 131 -14.29 -6.67 -10.93
CA GLU A 131 -14.21 -7.29 -9.61
C GLU A 131 -14.45 -6.30 -8.47
N VAL A 132 -13.80 -5.14 -8.54
CA VAL A 132 -13.99 -4.08 -7.53
C VAL A 132 -15.38 -3.45 -7.62
N ALA A 133 -15.98 -3.42 -8.81
CA ALA A 133 -17.35 -2.94 -8.99
C ALA A 133 -18.37 -3.79 -8.24
N GLU A 134 -18.20 -5.11 -8.23
CA GLU A 134 -19.10 -5.99 -7.47
C GLU A 134 -18.94 -5.80 -5.96
N VAL A 135 -17.71 -5.59 -5.48
CA VAL A 135 -17.44 -5.26 -4.07
C VAL A 135 -18.12 -3.95 -3.68
N VAL A 136 -17.99 -2.90 -4.50
CA VAL A 136 -18.64 -1.60 -4.26
C VAL A 136 -20.16 -1.73 -4.26
N LYS A 137 -20.73 -2.44 -5.24
CA LYS A 137 -22.17 -2.66 -5.39
C LYS A 137 -22.79 -3.46 -4.24
N THR A 138 -22.10 -4.47 -3.74
CA THR A 138 -22.61 -5.31 -2.65
C THR A 138 -22.29 -4.73 -1.28
N GLY A 139 -21.22 -3.93 -1.17
CA GLY A 139 -20.64 -3.53 0.10
C GLY A 139 -19.98 -4.69 0.85
N VAL A 140 -19.81 -5.85 0.20
CA VAL A 140 -19.21 -7.05 0.77
C VAL A 140 -17.78 -7.18 0.24
N THR A 141 -16.83 -7.01 1.14
CA THR A 141 -15.40 -7.16 0.87
C THR A 141 -15.05 -8.61 0.59
N PRO A 142 -13.93 -8.87 -0.10
CA PRO A 142 -13.44 -10.23 -0.23
C PRO A 142 -13.16 -10.95 1.09
N ALA A 143 -12.67 -10.22 2.10
CA ALA A 143 -12.43 -10.77 3.43
C ALA A 143 -13.75 -11.27 4.06
N GLU A 144 -14.83 -10.50 3.91
CA GLU A 144 -16.16 -10.92 4.40
C GLU A 144 -16.66 -12.17 3.67
N LYS A 145 -16.42 -12.31 2.36
CA LYS A 145 -16.73 -13.56 1.63
C LYS A 145 -15.95 -14.76 2.17
N LEU A 146 -14.67 -14.58 2.49
CA LEU A 146 -13.86 -15.64 3.10
C LEU A 146 -14.34 -15.97 4.51
N LEU A 147 -14.78 -14.98 5.30
CA LEU A 147 -15.37 -15.22 6.62
C LEU A 147 -16.69 -15.99 6.54
N GLU A 148 -17.53 -15.71 5.53
CA GLU A 148 -18.75 -16.50 5.28
C GLU A 148 -18.42 -17.95 4.92
N LEU A 149 -17.40 -18.19 4.10
CA LEU A 149 -16.92 -19.54 3.78
C LEU A 149 -16.35 -20.23 5.02
N TYR A 150 -15.53 -19.52 5.81
CA TYR A 150 -14.94 -20.01 7.05
C TYR A 150 -16.01 -20.45 8.05
N HIS A 151 -17.01 -19.60 8.35
CA HIS A 151 -18.07 -19.93 9.30
C HIS A 151 -19.12 -20.89 8.73
N GLY A 152 -19.16 -21.08 7.41
CA GLY A 152 -20.08 -21.99 6.72
C GLY A 152 -19.38 -23.23 6.20
N LYS A 153 -19.14 -23.27 4.89
CA LYS A 153 -18.67 -24.45 4.14
C LYS A 153 -17.38 -25.06 4.68
N TRP A 154 -16.49 -24.24 5.25
CA TRP A 154 -15.19 -24.69 5.73
C TRP A 154 -15.18 -25.11 7.20
N GLU A 155 -16.34 -25.05 7.88
CA GLU A 155 -16.50 -25.54 9.25
C GLU A 155 -15.43 -25.01 10.22
N GLN A 156 -15.12 -23.71 10.12
CA GLN A 156 -14.09 -23.02 10.91
C GLN A 156 -12.65 -23.53 10.68
N SER A 157 -12.40 -24.19 9.54
CA SER A 157 -11.06 -24.47 9.03
C SER A 157 -10.59 -23.42 8.03
N VAL A 158 -9.31 -23.07 8.08
CA VAL A 158 -8.67 -22.20 7.09
C VAL A 158 -8.00 -23.00 5.97
N ASP A 159 -7.79 -24.31 6.11
CA ASP A 159 -7.08 -25.13 5.14
C ASP A 159 -7.62 -25.00 3.70
N PRO A 160 -8.95 -24.92 3.47
CA PRO A 160 -9.47 -24.75 2.12
C PRO A 160 -9.08 -23.44 1.43
N VAL A 161 -8.61 -22.42 2.18
CA VAL A 161 -8.16 -21.14 1.59
C VAL A 161 -6.98 -21.34 0.63
N PHE A 162 -6.15 -22.36 0.87
CA PHE A 162 -4.99 -22.69 0.04
C PHE A 162 -5.36 -23.32 -1.31
N GLU A 163 -6.58 -23.83 -1.45
CA GLU A 163 -7.14 -24.27 -2.73
C GLU A 163 -7.95 -23.16 -3.38
N GLU A 164 -8.79 -22.46 -2.61
CA GLU A 164 -9.69 -21.41 -3.11
C GLU A 164 -8.94 -20.19 -3.68
N LEU A 165 -7.80 -19.81 -3.10
CA LEU A 165 -6.98 -18.67 -3.53
C LEU A 165 -5.66 -19.10 -4.19
N LEU A 166 -5.57 -20.34 -4.66
CA LEU A 166 -4.41 -20.83 -5.38
C LEU A 166 -4.22 -20.05 -6.70
N TYR A 167 -2.97 -19.68 -7.01
CA TYR A 167 -2.59 -18.98 -8.24
C TYR A 167 -2.38 -19.93 -9.42
#